data_AF-A0AAJ3NLF3-F1
#
_entry.id   AF-A0AAJ3NLF3-F1
#
_cell.length_a   1.000
_cell.length_b   1.000
_cell.length_c   1.000
_cell.angle_alpha   90.00
_cell.angle_beta   90.00
_cell.angle_gamma   90.00
#
_symmetry.space_group_name_H-M   'P 1'
#
loop_
_entity.id
_entity.type
_entity.pdbx_description
1 polymer ?
#
loop_
_entity_poly.entity_id
_entity_poly.type
_entity_poly.pdbx_seq_one_letter_code
_entity_poly.pdbx_strand_id
1 'polypeptide(L)'
;MARLNEMAGAADGVPPDTDVGWTGRTMKVPWFAEHTREELVLHDWDFTGDNAEMGAPPAQPWMTTHSVVAVGRPLLVKGAKRLRSGERVDARLRVPDTDDVVMRAEGHDTSIELAPAEGPATIETDAAARVLLWGRRPADPARLYSHAGSAALGLVRRLFSGY
;
A
#
# COMPACT_ATOMS: atom_id res chain seq x y z
N MET A 1 -14.05 -12.92 -8.55
CA MET A 1 -12.92 -12.45 -9.37
C MET A 1 -13.31 -12.14 -10.83
N ALA A 2 -13.84 -13.09 -11.62
CA ALA A 2 -14.11 -12.87 -13.06
C ALA A 2 -14.91 -11.59 -13.42
N ARG A 3 -16.01 -11.30 -12.71
CA ARG A 3 -16.84 -10.10 -12.96
C ARG A 3 -16.13 -8.77 -12.65
N LEU A 4 -15.19 -8.75 -11.71
CA LEU A 4 -14.42 -7.55 -11.37
C LEU A 4 -13.31 -7.30 -12.40
N ASN A 5 -12.70 -8.36 -12.94
CA ASN A 5 -11.76 -8.25 -14.07
C ASN A 5 -12.46 -7.74 -15.32
N GLU A 6 -13.66 -8.27 -15.62
CA GLU A 6 -14.48 -7.80 -16.72
C GLU A 6 -14.87 -6.32 -16.55
N MET A 7 -15.28 -5.91 -15.36
CA MET A 7 -15.58 -4.51 -15.04
C MET A 7 -14.34 -3.61 -15.19
N ALA A 8 -13.18 -4.02 -14.67
CA ALA A 8 -11.94 -3.27 -14.81
C ALA A 8 -11.50 -3.15 -16.28
N GLY A 9 -11.73 -4.18 -17.10
CA GLY A 9 -11.48 -4.12 -18.54
C GLY A 9 -12.49 -3.26 -19.30
N ALA A 10 -13.77 -3.26 -18.88
CA ALA A 10 -14.80 -2.43 -19.50
C ALA A 10 -14.55 -0.92 -19.33
N ALA A 11 -13.78 -0.53 -18.31
CA ALA A 11 -13.38 0.85 -18.08
C ALA A 11 -12.61 1.48 -19.25
N ASP A 12 -11.87 0.67 -20.01
CA ASP A 12 -11.10 1.14 -21.18
C ASP A 12 -12.00 1.69 -22.30
N GLY A 13 -13.29 1.29 -22.32
CA GLY A 13 -14.29 1.77 -23.28
C GLY A 13 -15.08 3.00 -22.84
N VAL A 14 -14.78 3.58 -21.68
CA VAL A 14 -15.53 4.69 -21.08
C VAL A 14 -14.67 5.96 -21.06
N PRO A 15 -15.23 7.17 -21.31
CA PRO A 15 -14.45 8.41 -21.22
C PRO A 15 -13.75 8.56 -19.86
N PRO A 16 -12.45 8.89 -19.83
CA PRO A 16 -11.64 8.84 -18.60
C PRO A 16 -12.04 9.87 -17.54
N ASP A 17 -12.74 10.93 -17.94
CA ASP A 17 -13.29 11.96 -17.08
C ASP A 17 -14.67 11.60 -16.49
N THR A 18 -15.20 10.44 -16.84
CA THR A 18 -16.47 9.94 -16.29
C THR A 18 -16.34 9.67 -14.79
N ASP A 19 -17.34 10.12 -14.03
CA ASP A 19 -17.43 9.90 -12.59
C ASP A 19 -18.11 8.56 -12.25
N VAL A 20 -17.57 7.87 -11.25
CA VAL A 20 -18.12 6.65 -10.65
C VAL A 20 -18.37 6.90 -9.18
N GLY A 21 -19.62 6.69 -8.75
CA GLY A 21 -19.96 6.63 -7.34
C GLY A 21 -19.63 5.26 -6.75
N TRP A 22 -18.79 5.22 -5.71
CA TRP A 22 -18.38 3.98 -5.05
C TRP A 22 -18.18 4.20 -3.55
N THR A 23 -18.85 3.39 -2.73
CA THR A 23 -18.72 3.39 -1.25
C THR A 23 -18.74 4.79 -0.59
N GLY A 24 -19.63 5.66 -1.08
CA GLY A 24 -19.77 7.03 -0.55
C GLY A 24 -18.72 8.02 -1.06
N ARG A 25 -17.92 7.65 -2.05
CA ARG A 25 -16.94 8.49 -2.75
C ARG A 25 -17.31 8.61 -4.23
N THR A 26 -16.79 9.65 -4.87
CA THR A 26 -16.81 9.82 -6.32
C THR A 26 -15.38 9.77 -6.82
N MET A 27 -15.12 8.98 -7.86
CA MET A 27 -13.80 8.84 -8.47
C MET A 27 -13.90 8.74 -9.99
N LYS A 28 -12.82 9.04 -10.69
CA LYS A 28 -12.75 8.88 -12.15
C LYS A 28 -12.68 7.40 -12.53
N VAL A 29 -13.31 7.04 -13.64
CA VAL A 29 -13.36 5.64 -14.13
C VAL A 29 -11.99 4.95 -14.15
N PRO A 30 -10.90 5.55 -14.65
CA PRO A 30 -9.59 4.89 -14.65
C PRO A 30 -9.08 4.58 -13.24
N TRP A 31 -9.35 5.48 -12.29
CA TRP A 31 -8.96 5.30 -10.89
C TRP A 31 -9.74 4.18 -10.22
N PHE A 32 -11.04 4.09 -10.52
CA PHE A 32 -11.89 3.00 -10.04
C PHE A 32 -11.46 1.64 -10.58
N ALA A 33 -11.13 1.58 -11.87
CA ALA A 33 -10.64 0.36 -12.52
C ALA A 33 -9.29 -0.09 -11.92
N GLU A 34 -8.36 0.84 -11.70
CA GLU A 34 -7.08 0.54 -11.07
C GLU A 34 -7.25 0.07 -9.63
N HIS A 35 -8.10 0.73 -8.83
CA HIS A 35 -8.40 0.30 -7.46
C HIS A 35 -9.02 -1.10 -7.43
N THR A 36 -9.96 -1.39 -8.34
CA THR A 36 -10.54 -2.73 -8.46
C THR A 36 -9.48 -3.77 -8.78
N ARG A 37 -8.55 -3.46 -9.69
CA ARG A 37 -7.45 -4.37 -10.05
C ARG A 37 -6.52 -4.59 -8.87
N GLU A 38 -6.21 -3.56 -8.08
CA GLU A 38 -5.40 -3.69 -6.85
C GLU A 38 -6.06 -4.64 -5.85
N GLU A 39 -7.33 -4.43 -5.52
CA GLU A 39 -8.05 -5.29 -4.57
C GLU A 39 -8.14 -6.75 -5.06
N LEU A 40 -8.24 -6.96 -6.38
CA LEU A 40 -8.18 -8.30 -6.95
C LEU A 40 -6.82 -8.97 -6.72
N VAL A 41 -5.72 -8.26 -6.94
CA VAL A 41 -4.36 -8.77 -6.67
C VAL A 41 -4.19 -9.09 -5.19
N LEU A 42 -4.60 -8.18 -4.31
CA LEU A 42 -4.46 -8.34 -2.87
C LEU A 42 -5.31 -9.49 -2.32
N HIS A 43 -6.53 -9.66 -2.80
CA HIS A 43 -7.40 -10.75 -2.38
C HIS A 43 -7.04 -12.10 -3.01
N ASP A 44 -6.50 -12.12 -4.24
CA ASP A 44 -5.93 -13.36 -4.78
C ASP A 44 -4.79 -13.84 -3.87
N TRP A 45 -3.89 -12.92 -3.49
CA TRP A 45 -2.83 -13.19 -2.50
C TRP A 45 -3.39 -13.65 -1.14
N ASP A 46 -4.51 -13.11 -0.66
CA ASP A 46 -5.13 -13.58 0.60
C ASP A 46 -5.51 -15.06 0.57
N PHE A 47 -5.86 -15.60 -0.61
CA PHE A 47 -6.19 -17.01 -0.78
C PHE A 47 -4.96 -17.87 -1.10
N THR A 48 -4.05 -17.38 -1.94
CA THR A 48 -2.92 -18.16 -2.46
C THR A 48 -1.64 -17.99 -1.65
N GLY A 49 -1.54 -16.95 -0.83
CA GLY A 49 -0.31 -16.51 -0.18
C GLY A 49 0.77 -16.12 -1.19
N ASP A 50 2.04 -16.25 -0.77
CA ASP A 50 3.23 -15.94 -1.58
C ASP A 50 3.50 -16.94 -2.74
N ASN A 51 2.51 -17.73 -3.16
CA ASN A 51 2.67 -18.69 -4.24
C ASN A 51 2.95 -17.98 -5.59
N ALA A 52 3.92 -18.50 -6.34
CA ALA A 52 4.40 -17.91 -7.59
C ALA A 52 3.40 -17.95 -8.76
N GLU A 53 2.25 -18.62 -8.61
CA GLU A 53 1.20 -18.75 -9.63
C GLU A 53 0.13 -17.66 -9.56
N MET A 54 0.42 -16.50 -8.96
CA MET A 54 -0.50 -15.36 -8.96
C MET A 54 -0.67 -14.77 -10.37
N GLY A 55 -1.91 -14.45 -10.75
CA GLY A 55 -2.23 -13.90 -12.08
C GLY A 55 -1.62 -12.52 -12.35
N ALA A 56 -1.46 -11.68 -11.32
CA ALA A 56 -0.70 -10.44 -11.38
C ALA A 56 0.05 -10.23 -10.04
N PRO A 57 1.38 -10.00 -10.06
CA PRO A 57 2.14 -9.96 -8.82
C PRO A 57 1.99 -8.62 -8.10
N PRO A 58 1.93 -8.60 -6.75
CA PRO A 58 1.90 -7.36 -5.96
C PRO A 58 3.17 -6.49 -6.12
N ALA A 59 4.21 -7.00 -6.78
CA ALA A 59 5.46 -6.30 -7.07
C ALA A 59 5.37 -5.26 -8.20
N GLN A 60 4.23 -5.14 -8.90
CA GLN A 60 4.10 -4.18 -9.99
C GLN A 60 4.21 -2.72 -9.49
N PRO A 61 4.94 -1.81 -10.18
CA PRO A 61 5.15 -0.44 -9.70
C PRO A 61 3.86 0.33 -9.42
N TRP A 62 2.84 0.14 -10.25
CA TRP A 62 1.53 0.82 -10.10
C TRP A 62 0.83 0.45 -8.79
N MET A 63 1.07 -0.74 -8.22
CA MET A 63 0.51 -1.14 -6.93
C MET A 63 1.00 -0.21 -5.81
N THR A 64 2.30 0.12 -5.79
CA THR A 64 2.83 1.05 -4.78
C THR A 64 2.25 2.44 -4.99
N THR A 65 2.25 2.95 -6.22
CA THR A 65 1.74 4.29 -6.53
C THR A 65 0.26 4.40 -6.13
N HIS A 66 -0.56 3.42 -6.49
CA HIS A 66 -1.97 3.39 -6.13
C HIS A 66 -2.15 3.31 -4.60
N SER A 67 -1.48 2.38 -3.92
CA SER A 67 -1.52 2.24 -2.47
C SER A 67 -1.16 3.55 -1.75
N VAL A 68 -0.15 4.29 -2.21
CA VAL A 68 0.26 5.57 -1.61
C VAL A 68 -0.74 6.69 -1.91
N VAL A 69 -1.13 6.86 -3.16
CA VAL A 69 -1.91 8.03 -3.62
C VAL A 69 -3.41 7.87 -3.36
N ALA A 70 -3.97 6.68 -3.56
CA ALA A 70 -5.41 6.42 -3.47
C ALA A 70 -5.89 6.19 -2.04
N VAL A 71 -5.16 5.36 -1.31
CA VAL A 71 -5.61 4.81 -0.02
C VAL A 71 -4.65 5.08 1.12
N GLY A 72 -3.42 5.53 0.84
CA GLY A 72 -2.34 5.68 1.81
C GLY A 72 -2.72 6.55 2.98
N ARG A 73 -3.12 7.81 2.74
CA ARG A 73 -3.47 8.75 3.83
C ARG A 73 -4.66 8.28 4.67
N PRO A 74 -5.82 7.87 4.10
CA PRO A 74 -6.93 7.32 4.89
C PRO A 74 -6.53 6.14 5.80
N LEU A 75 -5.73 5.20 5.28
CA LEU A 75 -5.25 4.05 6.04
C LEU A 75 -4.26 4.48 7.12
N LEU A 76 -3.38 5.43 6.83
CA LEU A 76 -2.42 5.99 7.78
C LEU A 76 -3.12 6.70 8.94
N VAL A 77 -4.15 7.49 8.66
CA VAL A 77 -4.99 8.13 9.70
C VAL A 77 -5.64 7.09 10.61
N LYS A 78 -6.15 5.98 10.05
CA LYS A 78 -6.75 4.89 10.84
C LYS A 78 -5.69 4.18 11.70
N GLY A 79 -4.50 3.96 11.16
CA GLY A 79 -3.37 3.39 11.89
C GLY A 79 -2.80 4.29 12.99
N ALA A 80 -2.71 5.58 12.75
CA ALA A 80 -2.20 6.58 13.70
C ALA A 80 -3.02 6.62 15.00
N LYS A 81 -4.32 6.29 14.95
CA LYS A 81 -5.17 6.13 16.14
C LYS A 81 -4.70 5.03 17.11
N ARG A 82 -3.81 4.14 16.66
CA ARG A 82 -3.21 3.07 17.47
C ARG A 82 -1.88 3.47 18.10
N LEU A 83 -1.37 4.67 17.81
CA LEU A 83 -0.20 5.22 18.46
C LEU A 83 -0.58 5.74 19.86
N ARG A 84 0.33 5.56 20.82
CA ARG A 84 0.18 6.16 22.16
C ARG A 84 0.40 7.67 22.09
N SER A 85 -0.11 8.39 23.07
CA SER A 85 0.18 9.82 23.21
C SER A 85 1.69 10.07 23.27
N GLY A 86 2.18 11.00 22.44
CA GLY A 86 3.60 11.32 22.30
C GLY A 86 4.40 10.33 21.42
N GLU A 87 3.80 9.26 20.91
CA GLU A 87 4.48 8.44 19.90
C GLU A 87 4.48 9.16 18.54
N ARG A 88 5.67 9.26 17.96
CA ARG A 88 5.90 9.74 16.61
C ARG A 88 6.56 8.63 15.78
N VAL A 89 6.12 8.50 14.54
CA VAL A 89 6.73 7.63 13.54
C VAL A 89 7.17 8.49 12.37
N ASP A 90 8.46 8.45 12.06
CA ASP A 90 9.00 8.88 10.76
C ASP A 90 9.64 7.62 10.15
N ALA A 91 9.13 7.18 9.01
CA ALA A 91 9.59 5.95 8.39
C ALA A 91 9.78 6.09 6.88
N ARG A 92 10.81 5.41 6.39
CA ARG A 92 11.17 5.31 4.97
C ARG A 92 11.24 3.84 4.60
N LEU A 93 10.36 3.41 3.69
CA LEU A 93 10.37 2.05 3.13
C LEU A 93 11.10 2.07 1.81
N ARG A 94 12.18 1.31 1.72
CA ARG A 94 13.00 1.20 0.53
C ARG A 94 12.78 -0.10 -0.19
N VAL A 95 12.66 0.02 -1.50
CA VAL A 95 12.80 -1.09 -2.45
C VAL A 95 13.92 -0.67 -3.41
N PRO A 96 14.96 -1.51 -3.62
CA PRO A 96 16.07 -1.18 -4.51
C PRO A 96 15.61 -0.66 -5.87
N ASP A 97 16.33 0.33 -6.39
CA ASP A 97 16.13 0.94 -7.72
C ASP A 97 14.73 1.58 -7.95
N THR A 98 14.02 1.95 -6.88
CA THR A 98 12.73 2.65 -6.95
C THR A 98 12.66 3.81 -5.97
N ASP A 99 11.67 4.69 -6.12
CA ASP A 99 11.33 5.67 -5.10
C ASP A 99 10.93 4.98 -3.78
N ASP A 100 11.30 5.62 -2.68
CA ASP A 100 10.92 5.20 -1.34
C ASP A 100 9.49 5.64 -1.02
N VAL A 101 8.84 4.89 -0.13
CA VAL A 101 7.62 5.36 0.53
C VAL A 101 8.02 6.03 1.84
N VAL A 102 7.81 7.33 1.94
CA VAL A 102 8.07 8.10 3.16
C VAL A 102 6.75 8.37 3.85
N MET A 103 6.71 8.16 5.16
CA MET A 103 5.53 8.42 5.96
C MET A 103 5.89 9.08 7.29
N ARG A 104 4.98 9.91 7.77
CA ARG A 104 5.00 10.47 9.11
C ARG A 104 3.65 10.28 9.80
N ALA A 105 3.68 9.98 11.08
CA ALA A 105 2.49 10.00 11.93
C ALA A 105 2.83 10.49 13.34
N GLU A 106 2.09 11.50 13.79
CA GLU A 106 2.17 12.07 15.14
C GLU A 106 0.79 12.60 15.55
N GLY A 107 0.09 11.86 16.42
CA GLY A 107 -1.28 12.19 16.79
C GLY A 107 -2.23 12.20 15.57
N HIS A 108 -2.75 13.37 15.22
CA HIS A 108 -3.63 13.57 14.06
C HIS A 108 -2.89 14.01 12.79
N ASP A 109 -1.61 14.36 12.90
CA ASP A 109 -0.80 14.75 11.75
C ASP A 109 -0.23 13.50 11.08
N THR A 110 -0.57 13.32 9.80
CA THR A 110 -0.19 12.15 9.02
C THR A 110 0.14 12.54 7.59
N SER A 111 1.26 12.05 7.07
CA SER A 111 1.66 12.21 5.68
C SER A 111 2.20 10.90 5.12
N ILE A 112 1.98 10.68 3.83
CA ILE A 112 2.57 9.59 3.07
C ILE A 112 2.79 10.05 1.63
N GLU A 113 3.96 9.75 1.09
CA GLU A 113 4.33 10.15 -0.27
C GLU A 113 5.38 9.20 -0.85
N LEU A 114 5.53 9.26 -2.17
CA LEU A 114 6.69 8.75 -2.87
C LEU A 114 7.78 9.82 -2.86
N ALA A 115 9.01 9.43 -2.55
CA ALA A 115 10.15 10.34 -2.56
C ALA A 115 11.38 9.62 -3.12
N PRO A 116 12.34 10.36 -3.74
CA PRO A 116 13.62 9.79 -4.13
C PRO A 116 14.28 9.04 -2.99
N ALA A 117 15.07 8.02 -3.33
CA ALA A 117 15.75 7.11 -2.39
C ALA A 117 16.94 7.77 -1.66
N GLU A 118 16.68 8.86 -0.96
CA GLU A 118 17.67 9.69 -0.27
C GLU A 118 17.61 9.49 1.25
N GLY A 119 18.78 9.35 1.88
CA GLY A 119 18.90 9.14 3.32
C GLY A 119 18.69 7.68 3.76
N PRO A 120 18.70 7.42 5.08
CA PRO A 120 18.63 6.07 5.62
C PRO A 120 17.21 5.48 5.53
N ALA A 121 17.10 4.25 5.02
CA ALA A 121 15.86 3.50 5.06
C ALA A 121 15.56 3.03 6.50
N THR A 122 14.29 3.07 6.90
CA THR A 122 13.84 2.45 8.16
C THR A 122 13.65 0.96 7.99
N ILE A 123 13.08 0.58 6.84
CA ILE A 123 12.86 -0.79 6.40
C ILE A 123 13.28 -0.87 4.93
N GLU A 124 14.13 -1.83 4.60
CA GLU A 124 14.39 -2.27 3.23
C GLU A 124 13.62 -3.56 2.96
N THR A 125 13.06 -3.69 1.77
CA THR A 125 12.16 -4.79 1.39
C THR A 125 12.12 -4.98 -0.13
N ASP A 126 11.40 -6.00 -0.60
CA ASP A 126 11.01 -6.12 -2.01
C ASP A 126 9.67 -5.41 -2.30
N ALA A 127 9.39 -5.18 -3.57
CA ALA A 127 8.21 -4.44 -4.03
C ALA A 127 6.88 -5.05 -3.53
N ALA A 128 6.77 -6.38 -3.53
CA ALA A 128 5.56 -7.06 -3.11
C ALA A 128 5.37 -6.97 -1.59
N ALA A 129 6.42 -7.26 -0.81
CA ALA A 129 6.36 -7.19 0.64
C ALA A 129 6.06 -5.77 1.15
N ARG A 130 6.55 -4.73 0.46
CA ARG A 130 6.18 -3.33 0.73
C ARG A 130 4.67 -3.11 0.68
N VAL A 131 4.01 -3.52 -0.40
CA VAL A 131 2.55 -3.38 -0.60
C VAL A 131 1.77 -4.20 0.45
N LEU A 132 2.27 -5.38 0.81
CA LEU A 132 1.62 -6.23 1.81
C LEU A 132 1.67 -5.64 3.23
N LEU A 133 2.51 -4.64 3.53
CA LEU A 133 2.58 -4.08 4.89
C LEU A 133 1.24 -3.47 5.36
N TRP A 134 0.37 -3.06 4.44
CA TRP A 134 -0.99 -2.60 4.71
C TRP A 134 -1.92 -3.77 5.10
N GLY A 135 -1.75 -4.24 6.32
CA GLY A 135 -2.63 -5.24 6.94
C GLY A 135 -2.26 -6.70 6.65
N ARG A 136 -1.34 -6.96 5.73
CA ARG A 136 -0.86 -8.31 5.38
C ARG A 136 0.57 -8.52 5.87
N ARG A 137 1.05 -9.76 5.75
CA ARG A 137 2.40 -10.16 6.16
C ARG A 137 2.94 -11.16 5.14
N PRO A 138 4.10 -10.90 4.51
CA PRO A 138 4.74 -11.90 3.68
C PRO A 138 5.02 -13.16 4.52
N ALA A 139 4.95 -14.33 3.89
CA ALA A 139 5.18 -15.62 4.52
C ALA A 139 6.65 -15.76 4.95
N ASP A 140 7.57 -15.28 4.11
CA ASP A 140 8.98 -15.15 4.46
C ASP A 140 9.25 -13.79 5.15
N PRO A 141 9.56 -13.77 6.46
CA PRO A 141 9.88 -12.54 7.17
C PRO A 141 11.24 -11.94 6.77
N ALA A 142 12.14 -12.71 6.14
CA ALA A 142 13.44 -12.20 5.70
C ALA A 142 13.33 -11.14 4.58
N ARG A 143 12.17 -11.06 3.93
CA ARG A 143 11.80 -10.03 2.94
C ARG A 143 11.64 -8.63 3.54
N LEU A 144 11.71 -8.50 4.86
CA LEU A 144 11.64 -7.23 5.59
C LEU A 144 12.89 -7.07 6.46
N TYR A 145 13.77 -6.16 6.08
CA TYR A 145 14.97 -5.83 6.84
C TYR A 145 14.84 -4.46 7.50
N SER A 146 14.89 -4.37 8.83
CA SER A 146 14.83 -3.07 9.51
C SER A 146 16.19 -2.60 9.98
N HIS A 147 16.66 -1.49 9.43
CA HIS A 147 17.89 -0.81 9.86
C HIS A 147 17.71 -0.07 11.20
N ALA A 148 16.48 0.24 11.59
CA ALA A 148 16.15 0.96 12.82
C ALA A 148 15.79 0.03 14.00
N GLY A 149 15.93 -1.29 13.82
CA GLY A 149 15.67 -2.30 14.84
C GLY A 149 14.19 -2.69 15.00
N SER A 150 13.95 -3.70 15.82
CA SER A 150 12.64 -4.34 15.97
C SER A 150 11.54 -3.42 16.52
N ALA A 151 11.89 -2.44 17.35
CA ALA A 151 10.94 -1.47 17.89
C ALA A 151 10.36 -0.56 16.79
N ALA A 152 11.21 -0.04 15.90
CA ALA A 152 10.80 0.76 14.76
C ALA A 152 9.95 -0.04 13.78
N LEU A 153 10.36 -1.28 13.48
CA LEU A 153 9.56 -2.20 12.66
C LEU A 153 8.17 -2.44 13.27
N GLY A 154 8.08 -2.66 14.59
CA GLY A 154 6.82 -2.83 15.30
C GLY A 154 5.92 -1.59 15.20
N LEU A 155 6.48 -0.39 15.33
CA LEU A 155 5.77 0.87 15.15
C LEU A 155 5.21 1.04 13.75
N VAL A 156 6.04 0.82 12.72
CA VAL A 156 5.63 0.92 11.32
C VAL A 156 4.53 -0.10 10.99
N ARG A 157 4.64 -1.33 11.48
CA ARG A 157 3.57 -2.36 11.29
C ARG A 157 2.28 -1.99 12.01
N ARG A 158 2.33 -1.39 13.21
CA ARG A 158 1.13 -0.86 13.88
C ARG A 158 0.51 0.26 13.06
N LEU A 159 1.32 1.15 12.50
CA LEU A 159 0.85 2.24 11.67
C LEU A 159 0.17 1.74 10.38
N PHE A 160 0.67 0.67 9.77
CA PHE A 160 0.01 0.07 8.59
C PHE A 160 -1.16 -0.88 8.89
N SER A 161 -1.40 -1.21 10.16
CA SER A 161 -2.57 -2.00 10.56
C SER A 161 -3.91 -1.22 10.51
N GLY A 162 -3.89 -0.05 9.86
CA GLY A 162 -5.08 0.74 9.54
C GLY A 162 -5.91 0.15 8.38
N TYR A 163 -5.39 -0.81 7.63
CA TYR A 163 -6.21 -1.69 6.78
C TYR A 163 -7.06 -2.59 7.70
#